data_AF-A0A3B8Y299-F1
#
_entry.id   AF-A0A3B8Y299-F1
#
_cell.length_a   1.000
_cell.length_b   1.000
_cell.length_c   1.000
_cell.angle_alpha   90.00
_cell.angle_beta   90.00
_cell.angle_gamma   90.00
#
_symmetry.space_group_name_H-M   'P 1'
#
loop_
_entity.id
_entity.type
_entity.pdbx_description
1 polymer ?
#
loop_
_entity_poly.entity_id
_entity_poly.type
_entity_poly.pdbx_seq_one_letter_code
_entity_poly.pdbx_strand_id
1 'polypeptide(L)'
;MTIESDYIGETDATRVRILSEALPYIQQFAGRTVVVKYGGAAMKDSSLKDKVIRDIIFLSCVGVRPVVVHGGGPEINTWLDKLGIEPQFKDGLRVTDAATMDVVEMVLVGRVNKELVSLINQ
;
A
#
# COMPACT_ATOMS: atom_id res chain seq x y z
N MET A 1 -26.23 -2.85 32.60
CA MET A 1 -25.51 -4.05 32.16
C MET A 1 -26.18 -4.77 30.98
N THR A 2 -27.46 -4.50 30.68
CA THR A 2 -28.21 -5.11 29.56
C THR A 2 -27.95 -4.44 28.20
N ILE A 3 -27.79 -3.11 28.15
CA ILE A 3 -27.65 -2.39 26.87
C ILE A 3 -26.34 -2.73 26.14
N GLU A 4 -25.19 -2.80 26.82
CA GLU A 4 -23.91 -3.17 26.18
C GLU A 4 -23.90 -4.59 25.61
N SER A 5 -24.58 -5.54 26.26
CA SER A 5 -24.64 -6.94 25.80
C SER A 5 -25.47 -7.09 24.51
N ASP A 6 -26.58 -6.36 24.39
CA ASP A 6 -27.44 -6.41 23.21
C ASP A 6 -26.80 -5.71 21.99
N TYR A 7 -26.08 -4.60 22.22
CA TYR A 7 -25.34 -3.89 21.17
C TYR A 7 -24.15 -4.69 20.59
N ILE A 8 -23.46 -5.46 21.44
CA ILE A 8 -22.38 -6.36 21.00
C ILE A 8 -22.95 -7.47 20.10
N GLY A 9 -24.11 -8.04 20.45
CA GLY A 9 -24.80 -9.05 19.64
C GLY A 9 -25.23 -8.56 18.26
N GLU A 10 -25.75 -7.33 18.15
CA GLU A 10 -26.17 -6.74 16.87
C GLU A 10 -24.97 -6.41 15.95
N THR A 11 -23.85 -5.99 16.52
CA THR A 11 -22.61 -5.70 15.78
C THR A 11 -22.00 -6.97 15.19
N ASP A 12 -21.95 -8.05 15.98
CA ASP A 12 -21.39 -9.33 15.52
C ASP A 12 -22.27 -10.00 14.46
N ALA A 13 -23.60 -9.96 14.64
CA ALA A 13 -24.54 -10.43 13.62
C ALA A 13 -24.37 -9.67 12.29
N THR A 14 -24.14 -8.35 12.38
CA THR A 14 -23.87 -7.52 11.19
C THR A 14 -22.57 -7.92 10.50
N ARG A 15 -21.49 -8.16 11.25
CA ARG A 15 -20.20 -8.60 10.69
C ARG A 15 -20.31 -9.96 9.98
N VAL A 16 -21.02 -10.91 10.58
CA VAL A 16 -21.27 -12.24 10.00
C VAL A 16 -22.01 -12.12 8.67
N ARG A 17 -23.08 -11.31 8.64
CA ARG A 17 -23.84 -11.05 7.42
C ARG A 17 -22.96 -10.47 6.32
N ILE A 18 -22.17 -9.44 6.63
CA ILE A 18 -21.26 -8.79 5.67
C ILE A 18 -20.23 -9.78 5.11
N LEU A 19 -19.62 -10.61 5.96
CA LEU A 19 -18.66 -11.63 5.51
C LEU A 19 -19.32 -12.69 4.62
N SER A 20 -20.54 -13.10 4.94
CA SER A 20 -21.32 -14.03 4.11
C SER A 20 -21.64 -13.42 2.73
N GLU A 21 -22.00 -12.15 2.68
CA GLU A 21 -22.29 -11.41 1.44
C GLU A 21 -21.01 -11.15 0.61
N ALA A 22 -19.85 -11.05 1.25
CA ALA A 22 -18.56 -10.89 0.58
C ALA A 22 -18.03 -12.20 -0.06
N LEU A 23 -18.52 -13.36 0.38
CA LEU A 23 -18.00 -14.67 -0.02
C LEU A 23 -18.00 -14.91 -1.54
N PRO A 24 -19.03 -14.54 -2.32
CA PRO A 24 -19.01 -14.72 -3.78
C PRO A 24 -17.86 -13.95 -4.46
N TYR A 25 -17.53 -12.75 -3.97
CA TYR A 25 -16.42 -11.96 -4.50
C TYR A 25 -15.07 -12.58 -4.16
N ILE A 26 -14.90 -13.09 -2.93
CA ILE A 26 -13.69 -13.80 -2.53
C ILE A 26 -13.48 -15.03 -3.42
N GLN A 27 -14.52 -15.85 -3.62
CA GLN A 27 -14.46 -17.04 -4.47
C GLN A 27 -14.13 -16.70 -5.93
N GLN A 28 -14.64 -15.59 -6.45
CA GLN A 28 -14.36 -15.13 -7.82
C GLN A 28 -12.87 -14.88 -8.07
N PHE A 29 -12.16 -14.33 -7.07
CA PHE A 29 -10.74 -13.95 -7.20
C PHE A 29 -9.77 -14.93 -6.52
N ALA A 30 -10.26 -15.96 -5.83
CA ALA A 30 -9.43 -17.00 -5.25
C ALA A 30 -8.48 -17.60 -6.30
N GLY A 31 -7.19 -17.67 -5.97
CA GLY A 31 -6.12 -18.16 -6.84
C GLY A 31 -5.69 -17.20 -7.96
N ARG A 32 -6.37 -16.06 -8.15
CA ARG A 32 -6.02 -15.06 -9.19
C ARG A 32 -4.86 -14.17 -8.73
N THR A 33 -4.06 -13.71 -9.69
CA THR A 33 -3.02 -12.71 -9.46
C THR A 33 -3.57 -11.31 -9.66
N VAL A 34 -3.29 -10.41 -8.71
CA VAL A 34 -3.68 -8.99 -8.77
C VAL A 34 -2.44 -8.13 -8.62
N VAL A 35 -2.13 -7.33 -9.64
CA VAL A 35 -1.01 -6.39 -9.59
C VAL A 35 -1.53 -5.02 -9.17
N VAL A 36 -1.08 -4.53 -8.01
CA VAL A 36 -1.48 -3.25 -7.45
C VAL A 36 -0.33 -2.27 -7.58
N LYS A 37 -0.52 -1.22 -8.40
CA LYS A 37 0.40 -0.08 -8.42
C LYS A 37 0.09 0.82 -7.22
N TYR A 38 0.89 0.70 -6.19
CA TYR A 38 0.83 1.51 -4.99
C TYR A 38 1.67 2.79 -5.13
N GLY A 39 1.05 3.97 -4.96
CA GLY A 39 1.74 5.24 -5.10
C GLY A 39 0.85 6.46 -4.92
N GLY A 40 1.44 7.66 -5.04
CA GLY A 40 0.70 8.92 -4.95
C GLY A 40 0.33 9.28 -3.51
N ALA A 41 -0.87 9.84 -3.31
CA ALA A 41 -1.33 10.30 -1.99
C ALA A 41 -1.32 9.20 -0.93
N ALA A 42 -1.60 7.95 -1.32
CA ALA A 42 -1.65 6.80 -0.42
C ALA A 42 -0.29 6.44 0.22
N MET A 43 0.83 6.96 -0.29
CA MET A 43 2.17 6.77 0.30
C MET A 43 2.55 7.83 1.33
N LYS A 44 1.88 8.99 1.32
CA LYS A 44 2.23 10.15 2.17
C LYS A 44 1.54 10.10 3.53
N ASP A 45 0.30 9.62 3.57
CA ASP A 45 -0.50 9.51 4.78
C ASP A 45 -0.25 8.14 5.43
N SER A 46 0.23 8.13 6.67
CA SER A 46 0.53 6.90 7.42
C SER A 46 -0.72 6.05 7.66
N SER A 47 -1.88 6.67 7.92
CA SER A 47 -3.13 5.94 8.14
C SER A 47 -3.62 5.27 6.86
N LEU A 48 -3.44 5.91 5.69
CA LEU A 48 -3.77 5.30 4.40
C LEU A 48 -2.79 4.19 4.04
N LYS A 49 -1.50 4.38 4.33
CA LYS A 49 -0.46 3.36 4.15
C LYS A 49 -0.83 2.09 4.93
N ASP A 50 -1.15 2.20 6.21
CA ASP A 50 -1.52 1.06 7.05
C ASP A 50 -2.76 0.33 6.54
N LYS A 51 -3.78 1.07 6.09
CA LYS A 51 -4.99 0.48 5.49
C LYS A 51 -4.68 -0.30 4.23
N VAL A 52 -3.88 0.28 3.32
CA VAL A 52 -3.49 -0.41 2.07
C VAL A 52 -2.69 -1.68 2.37
N ILE A 53 -1.76 -1.63 3.33
CA ILE A 53 -1.00 -2.81 3.72
C ILE A 53 -1.93 -3.90 4.27
N ARG A 54 -2.89 -3.54 5.14
CA ARG A 54 -3.90 -4.49 5.64
C ARG A 54 -4.74 -5.09 4.52
N ASP A 55 -5.12 -4.31 3.51
CA ASP A 55 -5.89 -4.81 2.37
C ASP A 55 -5.07 -5.79 1.52
N ILE A 56 -3.78 -5.51 1.29
CA ILE A 56 -2.87 -6.44 0.59
C ILE A 56 -2.73 -7.75 1.35
N ILE A 57 -2.57 -7.70 2.68
CA ILE A 57 -2.50 -8.89 3.53
C ILE A 57 -3.83 -9.65 3.46
N PHE A 58 -4.97 -8.95 3.57
CA PHE A 58 -6.29 -9.55 3.46
C PHE A 58 -6.47 -10.32 2.15
N LEU A 59 -6.11 -9.71 1.01
CA LEU A 59 -6.15 -10.37 -0.30
C LEU A 59 -5.36 -11.68 -0.30
N SER A 60 -4.13 -11.65 0.24
CA SER A 60 -3.30 -12.85 0.38
C SER A 60 -3.97 -13.92 1.27
N CYS A 61 -4.48 -13.52 2.43
CA CYS A 61 -5.15 -14.40 3.40
C CYS A 61 -6.39 -15.10 2.82
N VAL A 62 -7.14 -14.44 1.93
CA VAL A 62 -8.33 -15.01 1.29
C VAL A 62 -8.03 -15.75 -0.02
N GLY A 63 -6.75 -15.98 -0.33
CA GLY A 63 -6.31 -16.83 -1.44
C GLY A 63 -6.05 -16.11 -2.76
N VAL A 64 -6.12 -14.76 -2.80
CA VAL A 64 -5.64 -13.96 -3.94
C VAL A 64 -4.11 -13.89 -3.89
N ARG A 65 -3.45 -13.68 -5.03
CA ARG A 65 -1.99 -13.51 -5.13
C ARG A 65 -1.65 -12.05 -5.45
N PRO A 66 -1.62 -11.16 -4.44
CA PRO A 66 -1.30 -9.75 -4.67
C PRO A 66 0.18 -9.56 -5.02
N VAL A 67 0.45 -8.68 -5.98
CA VAL A 67 1.79 -8.20 -6.33
C VAL A 67 1.78 -6.69 -6.22
N VAL A 68 2.61 -6.12 -5.35
CA VAL A 68 2.69 -4.68 -5.16
C VAL A 68 3.82 -4.10 -6.00
N VAL A 69 3.48 -3.14 -6.86
CA VAL A 69 4.44 -2.32 -7.62
C VAL A 69 4.40 -0.92 -7.05
N HIS A 70 5.54 -0.32 -6.75
CA HIS A 70 5.58 1.01 -6.15
C HIS A 70 6.44 2.00 -6.92
N GLY A 71 6.17 3.29 -6.69
CA GLY A 71 7.07 4.38 -7.02
C GLY A 71 7.59 5.04 -5.75
N GLY A 72 7.92 6.33 -5.82
CA GLY A 72 8.37 7.10 -4.65
C GLY A 72 8.78 8.53 -4.97
N GLY A 73 8.14 9.16 -5.96
CA GLY A 73 8.51 10.50 -6.44
C GLY A 73 8.73 11.54 -5.34
N PRO A 74 7.82 11.68 -4.36
CA PRO A 74 8.01 12.59 -3.22
C PRO A 74 9.26 12.29 -2.39
N GLU A 75 9.51 11.02 -2.03
CA GLU A 75 10.70 10.63 -1.27
C GLU A 75 11.98 10.90 -2.05
N ILE A 76 11.98 10.64 -3.36
CA ILE A 76 13.13 10.95 -4.22
C ILE A 76 13.43 12.45 -4.17
N ASN A 77 12.42 13.31 -4.31
CA ASN A 77 12.63 14.77 -4.24
C ASN A 77 13.24 15.17 -2.88
N THR A 78 12.71 14.66 -1.78
CA THR A 78 13.26 14.94 -0.44
C THR A 78 14.73 14.58 -0.31
N TRP A 79 15.19 13.50 -0.95
CA TRP A 79 16.60 13.10 -0.91
C TRP A 79 17.49 13.87 -1.89
N LEU A 80 16.97 14.21 -3.07
CA LEU A 80 17.68 15.10 -4.00
C LEU A 80 17.90 16.48 -3.37
N ASP A 81 16.87 17.05 -2.75
CA ASP A 81 16.95 18.35 -2.06
C ASP A 81 18.01 18.34 -0.95
N LYS A 82 18.08 17.25 -0.16
CA LYS A 82 19.10 17.07 0.89
C LYS A 82 20.53 17.00 0.35
N LEU A 83 20.70 16.57 -0.89
CA LEU A 83 21.99 16.44 -1.56
C LEU A 83 22.29 17.65 -2.47
N GLY A 84 21.42 18.66 -2.48
CA GLY A 84 21.59 19.85 -3.32
C GLY A 84 21.41 19.59 -4.82
N ILE A 85 20.69 18.53 -5.19
CA ILE A 85 20.36 18.21 -6.58
C ILE A 85 18.94 18.70 -6.87
N GLU A 86 18.79 19.61 -7.83
CA GLU A 86 17.49 20.17 -8.21
C GLU A 86 16.62 19.14 -8.97
N PRO A 87 15.41 18.81 -8.49
CA PRO A 87 14.51 17.90 -9.18
C PRO A 87 14.01 18.47 -10.53
N GLN A 88 14.29 17.76 -11.63
CA GLN A 88 13.84 18.18 -12.96
C GLN A 88 12.77 17.24 -13.54
N PHE A 89 11.79 17.83 -14.23
CA PHE A 89 10.72 17.12 -14.89
C PHE A 89 10.50 17.66 -16.31
N LYS A 90 10.20 16.75 -17.24
CA LYS A 90 9.82 17.05 -18.62
C LYS A 90 8.63 16.17 -19.00
N ASP A 91 7.54 16.79 -19.43
CA ASP A 91 6.32 16.10 -19.87
C ASP A 91 5.77 15.09 -18.84
N GLY A 92 5.89 15.42 -17.54
CA GLY A 92 5.45 14.56 -16.44
C GLY A 92 6.43 13.43 -16.05
N LEU A 93 7.54 13.28 -16.76
CA LEU A 93 8.60 12.32 -16.44
C LEU A 93 9.78 13.03 -15.77
N ARG A 94 10.42 12.36 -14.81
CA ARG A 94 11.64 12.88 -14.17
C ARG A 94 12.80 12.81 -15.17
N VAL A 95 13.49 13.93 -15.36
CA VAL A 95 14.80 13.94 -16.02
C VAL A 95 15.80 13.36 -15.03
N THR A 96 16.39 12.22 -15.36
CA THR A 96 17.23 11.44 -14.44
C THR A 96 18.60 11.24 -15.07
N ASP A 97 19.56 12.08 -14.70
CA ASP A 97 20.97 11.91 -15.04
C ASP A 97 21.66 10.88 -14.13
N ALA A 98 22.97 10.68 -14.29
CA ALA A 98 23.71 9.68 -13.53
C ALA A 98 23.61 9.88 -12.01
N ALA A 99 23.86 11.10 -11.54
CA ALA A 99 23.79 11.42 -10.10
C ALA A 99 22.36 11.29 -9.56
N THR A 100 21.36 11.71 -10.34
CA THR A 100 19.95 11.56 -9.96
C THR A 100 19.56 10.08 -9.92
N MET A 101 20.06 9.25 -10.82
CA MET A 101 19.76 7.81 -10.88
C MET A 101 20.27 7.09 -9.62
N ASP A 102 21.49 7.39 -9.16
CA ASP A 102 22.04 6.82 -7.93
C ASP A 102 21.11 7.10 -6.74
N VAL A 103 20.61 8.33 -6.62
CA VAL A 103 19.66 8.72 -5.57
C VAL A 103 18.32 8.03 -5.75
N VAL A 104 17.79 7.96 -6.98
CA VAL A 104 16.52 7.26 -7.28
C VAL A 104 16.61 5.80 -6.86
N GLU A 105 17.69 5.10 -7.19
CA GLU A 105 17.89 3.70 -6.86
C GLU A 105 18.00 3.50 -5.34
N MET A 106 18.84 4.28 -4.66
CA MET A 106 18.99 4.22 -3.21
C MET A 106 17.65 4.42 -2.49
N VAL A 107 16.86 5.40 -2.92
CA VAL A 107 15.58 5.73 -2.29
C VAL A 107 14.54 4.65 -2.59
N LEU A 108 14.34 4.28 -3.85
CA LEU A 108 13.29 3.34 -4.20
C LEU A 108 13.60 1.91 -3.73
N VAL A 109 14.83 1.43 -3.95
CA VAL A 109 15.22 0.04 -3.64
C VAL A 109 15.63 -0.11 -2.18
N GLY A 110 16.40 0.83 -1.64
CA GLY A 110 16.98 0.73 -0.30
C GLY A 110 16.01 1.14 0.81
N ARG A 111 15.19 2.17 0.58
CA ARG A 111 14.32 2.75 1.61
C ARG A 111 12.85 2.36 1.40
N VAL A 112 12.24 2.86 0.32
CA VAL A 112 10.79 2.75 0.10
C VAL A 112 10.37 1.29 -0.05
N ASN A 113 11.10 0.50 -0.83
CA ASN A 113 10.82 -0.93 -0.98
C ASN A 113 10.90 -1.66 0.36
N LYS A 114 11.94 -1.40 1.15
CA LYS A 114 12.17 -2.11 2.41
C LYS A 114 11.20 -1.70 3.50
N GLU A 115 10.77 -0.44 3.50
CA GLU A 115 9.67 0.01 4.36
C GLU A 115 8.38 -0.77 4.06
N LEU A 116 7.99 -0.90 2.79
CA LEU A 116 6.78 -1.65 2.43
C LEU A 116 6.88 -3.13 2.77
N VAL A 117 8.01 -3.76 2.48
CA VAL A 117 8.26 -5.16 2.86
C VAL A 117 8.20 -5.32 4.37
N SER A 118 8.77 -4.37 5.13
CA SER A 118 8.72 -4.41 6.59
C SER A 118 7.31 -4.29 7.12
N LEU A 119 6.48 -3.39 6.58
CA LEU A 119 5.10 -3.20 7.03
C LEU A 119 4.22 -4.41 6.74
N ILE A 120 4.46 -5.12 5.63
CA ILE A 120 3.75 -6.35 5.28
C ILE A 120 4.12 -7.51 6.23
N ASN A 121 5.35 -7.51 6.75
CA ASN A 121 5.87 -8.60 7.60
C ASN A 121 5.68 -8.38 9.11
N GLN A 122 5.05 -7.28 9.52
CA GLN A 122 4.69 -7.02 10.93
C GLN A 122 3.41 -7.75 11.31
#